data_AF-A0A7H8UYL8-F1
#
_entry.id   AF-A0A7H8UYL8-F1
#
_cell.length_a   1.000
_cell.length_b   1.000
_cell.length_c   1.000
_cell.angle_alpha   90.00
_cell.angle_beta   90.00
_cell.angle_gamma   90.00
#
_symmetry.space_group_name_H-M   'P 1'
#
loop_
_entity.id
_entity.type
_entity.pdbx_description
1 polymer ?
#
loop_
_entity_poly.entity_id
_entity_poly.type
_entity_poly.pdbx_seq_one_letter_code
_entity_poly.pdbx_strand_id
1 'polypeptide(L)'
;MKKIFSLLTLAFALLLVGCGSSQTNTDKSSSSADSSVKKELKISISIAPEGQEKSEKTVSVEEGKTAMDALKKAYKVEEKDGFITSIDGHAQDEAKGLYWMFKVNGEMAPKAANQITVKDGDKLEFYQEVYQQ
;
A
#
# COMPACT_ATOMS: atom_id res chain seq x y z
N MET A 1 -10.17 -43.70 -42.50
CA MET A 1 -10.29 -43.93 -41.04
C MET A 1 -10.02 -42.58 -40.36
N LYS A 2 -10.79 -42.02 -39.44
CA LYS A 2 -12.04 -42.36 -38.77
C LYS A 2 -12.59 -41.03 -38.18
N LYS A 3 -13.85 -40.69 -38.51
CA LYS A 3 -14.92 -40.00 -37.74
C LYS A 3 -14.58 -38.67 -37.02
N ILE A 4 -15.08 -37.50 -37.44
CA ILE A 4 -16.41 -36.85 -37.24
C ILE A 4 -17.05 -36.99 -35.83
N PHE A 5 -17.62 -35.85 -35.37
CA PHE A 5 -18.48 -35.60 -34.20
C PHE A 5 -17.76 -35.57 -32.84
N SER A 6 -18.01 -34.64 -31.92
CA SER A 6 -19.34 -34.13 -31.55
C SER A 6 -19.27 -32.73 -30.91
N LEU A 7 -20.11 -31.84 -31.42
CA LEU A 7 -20.72 -30.74 -30.69
C LEU A 7 -21.43 -31.30 -29.45
N LEU A 8 -21.30 -30.65 -28.29
CA LEU A 8 -22.30 -30.79 -27.23
C LEU A 8 -22.46 -29.45 -26.50
N THR A 9 -23.31 -28.62 -27.08
CA THR A 9 -24.06 -27.58 -26.38
C THR A 9 -25.02 -28.25 -25.40
N LEU A 10 -24.98 -27.87 -24.12
CA LEU A 10 -26.05 -28.17 -23.18
C LEU A 10 -26.46 -26.89 -22.46
N ALA A 11 -27.42 -26.20 -23.08
CA ALA A 11 -28.26 -25.24 -22.40
C ALA A 11 -29.25 -26.02 -21.52
N PHE A 12 -29.31 -25.69 -20.25
CA PHE A 12 -30.41 -26.10 -19.38
C PHE A 12 -30.85 -24.89 -18.57
N ALA A 13 -31.84 -24.19 -19.12
CA ALA A 13 -32.67 -23.28 -18.35
C ALA A 13 -33.80 -24.11 -17.72
N LEU A 14 -33.91 -24.07 -16.41
CA LEU A 14 -35.13 -24.43 -15.71
C LEU A 14 -35.48 -23.30 -14.74
N LEU A 15 -36.60 -22.67 -15.05
CA LEU A 15 -37.36 -21.77 -14.19
C LEU A 15 -37.88 -22.59 -13.00
N LEU A 16 -38.00 -21.97 -11.81
CA LEU A 16 -39.24 -21.96 -11.01
C LEU A 16 -39.04 -21.18 -9.70
N VAL A 17 -40.03 -20.32 -9.45
CA VAL A 17 -40.24 -19.42 -8.31
C VAL A 17 -40.44 -20.21 -7.01
N GLY A 18 -39.79 -19.76 -5.93
CA GLY A 18 -40.12 -20.12 -4.56
C GLY A 18 -40.38 -18.86 -3.73
N CYS A 19 -41.64 -18.42 -3.67
CA CYS A 19 -42.11 -17.44 -2.70
C CYS A 19 -42.69 -18.22 -1.52
N GLY A 20 -42.04 -18.12 -0.35
CA GLY A 20 -42.53 -18.67 0.91
C GLY A 20 -42.55 -17.57 1.95
N SER A 21 -43.75 -17.13 2.31
CA SER A 21 -44.01 -16.30 3.49
C SER A 21 -44.15 -17.20 4.72
N SER A 22 -43.47 -16.87 5.83
CA SER A 22 -44.03 -16.79 7.21
C SER A 22 -42.94 -16.97 8.29
N GLN A 23 -42.57 -15.84 8.90
CA GLN A 23 -42.53 -15.53 10.34
C GLN A 23 -41.83 -16.43 11.39
N THR A 24 -41.19 -15.71 12.35
CA THR A 24 -40.75 -16.07 13.71
C THR A 24 -39.36 -16.73 13.83
N ASN A 25 -38.45 -16.39 14.76
CA ASN A 25 -38.39 -15.49 15.90
C ASN A 25 -36.92 -15.39 16.36
N THR A 26 -36.54 -14.30 17.04
CA THR A 26 -35.33 -14.13 17.90
C THR A 26 -33.98 -14.15 17.14
N ASP A 27 -33.09 -13.17 17.25
CA ASP A 27 -32.49 -12.65 18.47
C ASP A 27 -31.96 -11.22 18.31
N LYS A 28 -32.22 -10.42 19.35
CA LYS A 28 -31.27 -9.51 20.01
C LYS A 28 -30.17 -8.88 19.13
N SER A 29 -30.44 -7.70 18.56
CA SER A 29 -29.35 -6.77 18.22
C SER A 29 -29.24 -5.71 19.32
N SER A 30 -28.61 -6.11 20.42
CA SER A 30 -27.96 -5.18 21.33
C SER A 30 -26.54 -5.01 20.82
N SER A 31 -26.21 -3.80 20.36
CA SER A 31 -24.93 -3.11 20.51
C SER A 31 -23.64 -3.91 20.29
N SER A 32 -22.81 -3.42 19.37
CA SER A 32 -21.40 -3.19 19.68
C SER A 32 -20.87 -2.08 18.79
N ALA A 33 -20.56 -0.93 19.39
CA ALA A 33 -19.55 -0.05 18.86
C ALA A 33 -18.29 -0.90 18.70
N ASP A 34 -17.83 -1.04 17.46
CA ASP A 34 -16.56 -1.69 17.16
C ASP A 34 -15.46 -0.77 17.68
N SER A 35 -15.07 -1.01 18.93
CA SER A 35 -13.79 -0.56 19.47
C SER A 35 -12.71 -1.35 18.74
N SER A 36 -12.49 -1.01 17.47
CA SER A 36 -11.45 -1.60 16.65
C SER A 36 -10.12 -1.17 17.22
N VAL A 37 -9.47 -2.06 17.97
CA VAL A 37 -8.08 -1.88 18.37
C VAL A 37 -7.28 -1.84 17.08
N LYS A 38 -6.95 -0.63 16.61
CA LYS A 38 -6.16 -0.44 15.41
C LYS A 38 -4.77 -1.00 15.69
N LYS A 39 -4.40 -2.05 14.97
CA LYS A 39 -3.06 -2.62 15.06
C LYS A 39 -2.04 -1.56 14.66
N GLU A 40 -1.11 -1.27 15.54
CA GLU A 40 0.04 -0.43 15.23
C GLU A 40 1.16 -1.29 14.63
N LEU A 41 1.76 -0.78 13.55
CA LEU A 41 2.89 -1.36 12.83
C LEU A 41 4.14 -0.54 13.14
N LYS A 42 5.24 -1.19 13.49
CA LYS A 42 6.55 -0.56 13.70
C LYS A 42 7.35 -0.59 12.40
N ILE A 43 7.68 0.59 11.89
CA ILE A 43 8.37 0.78 10.61
C ILE A 43 9.71 1.46 10.87
N SER A 44 10.78 0.89 10.33
CA SER A 44 12.11 1.53 10.30
C SER A 44 12.24 2.34 9.03
N ILE A 45 12.62 3.61 9.14
CA ILE A 45 12.74 4.53 8.02
C ILE A 45 14.13 5.14 8.05
N SER A 46 14.84 5.01 6.95
CA SER A 46 16.15 5.61 6.78
C SER A 46 16.18 6.58 5.61
N ILE A 47 16.92 7.68 5.79
CA ILE A 47 17.12 8.69 4.76
C ILE A 47 18.61 8.88 4.49
N ALA A 48 18.99 8.98 3.22
CA ALA A 48 20.36 9.25 2.78
C ALA A 48 20.35 10.35 1.71
N PRO A 49 20.35 11.63 2.12
CA PRO A 49 20.57 12.75 1.21
C PRO A 49 21.95 12.68 0.55
N GLU A 50 22.10 13.29 -0.63
CA GLU A 50 23.39 13.35 -1.31
C GLU A 50 24.42 14.09 -0.43
N GLY A 51 25.58 13.47 -0.24
CA GLY A 51 26.69 14.05 0.52
C GLY A 51 26.46 14.13 2.04
N GLN A 52 25.45 13.42 2.56
CA GLN A 52 25.17 13.36 4.00
C GLN A 52 25.15 11.92 4.51
N GLU A 53 25.49 11.79 5.80
CA GLU A 53 25.41 10.50 6.48
C GLU A 53 23.96 10.01 6.55
N LYS A 54 23.80 8.70 6.36
CA LYS A 54 22.49 8.05 6.48
C LYS A 54 21.98 8.20 7.91
N SER A 55 20.71 8.56 8.06
CA SER A 55 20.01 8.59 9.34
C SER A 55 18.83 7.64 9.35
N GLU A 56 18.42 7.17 10.53
CA GLU A 56 17.31 6.24 10.70
C GLU A 56 16.41 6.65 11.88
N LYS A 57 15.10 6.47 11.71
CA LYS A 57 14.08 6.61 12.74
C LYS A 57 13.10 5.45 12.68
N THR A 58 12.56 5.06 13.82
CA THR A 58 11.45 4.09 13.89
C THR A 58 10.16 4.81 14.25
N VAL A 59 9.09 4.52 13.53
CA VAL A 59 7.75 5.08 13.81
C VAL A 59 6.70 3.98 13.92
N SER A 60 5.68 4.23 14.74
CA SER A 60 4.49 3.39 14.80
C SER A 60 3.37 4.00 13.97
N VAL A 61 2.80 3.26 13.03
CA VAL A 61 1.70 3.69 12.15
C VAL A 61 0.53 2.72 12.25
N GLU A 62 -0.69 3.19 12.00
CA GLU A 62 -1.84 2.30 11.94
C GLU A 62 -1.74 1.36 10.73
N GLU A 63 -2.36 0.18 10.83
CA GLU A 63 -2.53 -0.72 9.69
C GLU A 63 -3.27 -0.04 8.53
N GLY A 64 -2.88 -0.39 7.29
CA GLY A 64 -3.43 0.19 6.07
C GLY A 64 -2.78 1.52 5.64
N LYS A 65 -1.85 2.07 6.43
CA LYS A 65 -1.06 3.26 6.03
C LYS A 65 -0.01 2.94 4.97
N THR A 66 0.35 3.96 4.21
CA THR A 66 1.33 3.86 3.13
C THR A 66 2.76 4.15 3.59
N ALA A 67 3.74 3.84 2.75
CA ALA A 67 5.13 4.20 3.00
C ALA A 67 5.33 5.72 3.06
N MET A 68 4.58 6.48 2.26
CA MET A 68 4.55 7.95 2.35
C MET A 68 3.98 8.44 3.69
N ASP A 69 2.91 7.83 4.19
CA ASP A 69 2.34 8.20 5.49
C ASP A 69 3.34 7.94 6.63
N ALA A 70 4.04 6.81 6.58
CA ALA A 70 5.09 6.49 7.54
C ALA A 70 6.25 7.50 7.47
N LEU A 71 6.69 7.86 6.26
CA LEU A 71 7.74 8.86 6.05
C LEU A 71 7.32 10.23 6.61
N LYS A 72 6.13 10.72 6.28
CA LYS A 72 5.58 11.99 6.79
C LYS A 72 5.41 12.03 8.30
N LYS A 73 5.22 10.87 8.94
CA LYS A 73 5.18 10.77 10.40
C LYS A 73 6.56 10.94 11.04
N ALA A 74 7.63 10.57 10.31
CA ALA A 74 9.00 10.58 10.82
C ALA A 74 9.79 11.85 10.44
N TYR A 75 9.46 12.47 9.30
CA TYR A 75 10.20 13.57 8.69
C TYR A 75 9.25 14.60 8.07
N LYS A 76 9.73 15.82 7.88
CA LYS A 76 9.02 16.83 7.09
C LYS A 76 9.20 16.50 5.61
N VAL A 77 8.11 16.23 4.91
CA VAL A 77 8.14 15.83 3.49
C VAL A 77 7.41 16.84 2.64
N GLU A 78 7.99 17.20 1.51
CA GLU A 78 7.32 17.91 0.42
C GLU A 78 7.12 16.95 -0.75
N GLU A 79 5.97 17.06 -1.40
CA GLU A 79 5.57 16.16 -2.48
C GLU A 79 4.90 16.90 -3.63
N LYS A 80 5.01 16.32 -4.82
CA LYS A 80 4.32 16.77 -6.02
C LYS A 80 3.89 15.55 -6.82
N ASP A 81 2.59 15.43 -7.09
CA ASP A 81 2.00 14.34 -7.89
C ASP A 81 2.36 12.92 -7.38
N GLY A 82 2.55 12.76 -6.07
CA GLY A 82 2.94 11.49 -5.43
C GLY A 82 4.45 11.21 -5.39
N PHE A 83 5.27 12.11 -5.94
CA PHE A 83 6.72 12.06 -5.87
C PHE A 83 7.24 12.93 -4.71
N ILE A 84 8.28 12.46 -4.03
CA ILE A 84 8.92 13.18 -2.93
C ILE A 84 9.87 14.22 -3.51
N THR A 85 9.63 15.51 -3.27
CA THR A 85 10.50 16.60 -3.74
C THR A 85 11.50 17.04 -2.67
N SER A 86 11.19 16.83 -1.39
CA SER A 86 12.10 17.15 -0.27
C SER A 86 11.83 16.29 0.96
N ILE A 87 12.88 15.97 1.72
CA ILE A 87 12.79 15.37 3.05
C ILE A 87 13.67 16.18 4.01
N ASP A 88 13.10 16.69 5.11
CA ASP A 88 13.77 17.53 6.13
C ASP A 88 14.55 18.73 5.52
N GLY A 89 14.09 19.25 4.38
CA GLY A 89 14.71 20.38 3.68
C GLY A 89 15.73 19.98 2.61
N HIS A 90 16.05 18.69 2.47
CA HIS A 90 16.90 18.17 1.40
C HIS A 90 16.08 17.97 0.13
N ALA A 91 16.09 19.00 -0.73
CA ALA A 91 15.35 19.01 -1.99
C ALA A 91 16.07 18.22 -3.10
N GLN A 92 15.30 17.78 -4.09
CA GLN A 92 15.80 17.29 -5.37
C GLN A 92 16.51 18.39 -6.17
N ASP A 93 17.32 18.00 -7.14
CA ASP A 93 17.95 18.90 -8.11
C ASP A 93 17.66 18.37 -9.52
N GLU A 94 16.56 18.86 -10.11
CA GLU A 94 16.12 18.46 -11.45
C GLU A 94 17.17 18.79 -12.52
N ALA A 95 17.94 19.88 -12.36
CA ALA A 95 18.98 20.27 -13.30
C ALA A 95 20.17 19.29 -13.31
N LYS A 96 20.42 18.62 -12.19
CA LYS A 96 21.42 17.55 -12.05
C LYS A 96 20.83 16.13 -12.20
N GLY A 97 19.51 16.02 -12.37
CA GLY A 97 18.82 14.73 -12.36
C GLY A 97 18.89 14.00 -11.01
N LEU A 98 19.07 14.72 -9.90
CA LEU A 98 19.16 14.17 -8.56
C LEU A 98 17.77 14.05 -7.94
N TYR A 99 17.30 12.83 -7.73
CA TYR A 99 15.93 12.55 -7.28
C TYR A 99 15.91 11.66 -6.04
N TRP A 100 14.80 11.72 -5.30
CA TRP A 100 14.54 10.82 -4.17
C TRP A 100 14.05 9.47 -4.66
N MET A 101 14.88 8.44 -4.47
CA MET A 101 14.56 7.04 -4.71
C MET A 101 14.04 6.37 -3.45
N PHE A 102 13.43 5.19 -3.62
CA PHE A 102 12.78 4.47 -2.55
C PHE A 102 12.97 2.95 -2.66
N LYS A 103 13.36 2.33 -1.54
CA LYS A 103 13.44 0.88 -1.36
C LYS A 103 12.55 0.42 -0.21
N VAL A 104 12.01 -0.78 -0.37
CA VAL A 104 11.29 -1.52 0.67
C VAL A 104 12.07 -2.79 0.95
N ASN A 105 12.49 -2.99 2.19
CA ASN A 105 13.22 -4.17 2.64
C ASN A 105 14.48 -4.47 1.81
N GLY A 106 15.16 -3.43 1.34
CA GLY A 106 16.39 -3.52 0.54
C GLY A 106 16.17 -3.67 -0.97
N GLU A 107 14.94 -3.85 -1.43
CA GLU A 107 14.58 -3.98 -2.85
C GLU A 107 13.99 -2.67 -3.39
N MET A 108 14.26 -2.35 -4.66
CA MET A 108 13.65 -1.17 -5.29
C MET A 108 12.14 -1.29 -5.32
N ALA A 109 11.46 -0.23 -4.90
CA ALA A 109 10.01 -0.22 -4.84
C ALA A 109 9.39 -0.30 -6.25
N PRO A 110 8.41 -1.18 -6.49
CA PRO A 110 7.76 -1.30 -7.80
C PRO A 110 6.76 -0.18 -8.10
N LYS A 111 6.44 0.65 -7.10
CA LYS A 111 5.45 1.74 -7.14
C LYS A 111 5.92 2.90 -6.27
N ALA A 112 5.29 4.06 -6.43
CA ALA A 112 5.55 5.21 -5.57
C ALA A 112 5.19 4.95 -4.11
N ALA A 113 5.83 5.66 -3.18
CA ALA A 113 5.66 5.44 -1.74
C ALA A 113 4.22 5.66 -1.24
N ASN A 114 3.44 6.51 -1.91
CA ASN A 114 2.02 6.72 -1.63
C ASN A 114 1.12 5.58 -2.12
N GLN A 115 1.66 4.60 -2.84
CA GLN A 115 0.92 3.44 -3.40
C GLN A 115 1.34 2.11 -2.76
N ILE A 116 2.26 2.13 -1.79
CA ILE A 116 2.73 0.94 -1.09
C ILE A 116 2.23 1.00 0.33
N THR A 117 1.33 0.08 0.68
CA THR A 117 0.89 -0.15 2.06
C THR A 117 2.00 -0.87 2.83
N VAL A 118 2.38 -0.34 3.99
CA VAL A 118 3.44 -0.90 4.83
C VAL A 118 2.94 -2.07 5.68
N LYS A 119 3.86 -2.94 6.06
CA LYS A 119 3.66 -4.06 6.96
C LYS A 119 4.53 -3.89 8.20
N ASP A 120 4.13 -4.56 9.29
CA ASP A 120 4.90 -4.54 10.52
C ASP A 120 6.34 -5.03 10.28
N GLY A 121 7.32 -4.29 10.77
CA GLY A 121 8.74 -4.59 10.60
C GLY A 121 9.35 -4.18 9.26
N ASP A 122 8.60 -3.54 8.36
CA ASP A 122 9.15 -3.05 7.10
C ASP A 122 10.28 -2.03 7.33
N LYS A 123 11.29 -2.12 6.48
CA LYS A 123 12.42 -1.20 6.40
C LYS A 123 12.30 -0.37 5.14
N LEU A 124 12.08 0.91 5.30
CA LEU A 124 11.98 1.89 4.24
C LEU A 124 13.29 2.64 4.12
N GLU A 125 13.84 2.72 2.92
CA GLU A 125 15.04 3.50 2.64
C GLU A 125 14.74 4.50 1.53
N PHE A 126 14.90 5.77 1.85
CA PHE A 126 14.80 6.88 0.91
C PHE A 126 16.18 7.47 0.71
N TYR A 127 16.63 7.60 -0.52
CA TYR A 127 17.98 8.07 -0.81
C TYR A 127 18.00 8.91 -2.07
N GLN A 128 18.91 9.88 -2.14
CA GLN A 128 19.08 10.66 -3.36
C GLN A 128 20.03 9.93 -4.31
N GLU A 129 19.62 9.84 -5.58
CA GLU A 129 20.43 9.23 -6.64
C GLU A 129 20.25 10.03 -7.92
N VAL A 130 21.33 10.16 -8.69
CA VAL A 130 21.28 10.75 -10.02
C VAL A 130 20.65 9.74 -10.97
N TYR A 131 19.45 10.03 -11.44
CA TYR A 131 18.74 9.20 -12.40
C TYR A 131 18.99 9.74 -13.81
N GLN A 132 19.73 8.98 -14.61
CA GLN A 132 19.94 9.28 -16.03
C GLN A 132 19.00 8.41 -16.86
N GLN A 133 18.18 9.04 -17.70
CA GLN A 133 17.37 8.36 -18.72
C GLN A 133 18.18 8.02 -19.95
#